data_AF-A0A5F2C6I7-F1
#
_entry.id   AF-A0A5F2C6I7-F1
#
_cell.length_a   1.000
_cell.length_b   1.000
_cell.length_c   1.000
_cell.angle_alpha   90.00
_cell.angle_beta   90.00
_cell.angle_gamma   90.00
#
_symmetry.space_group_name_H-M   'P 1'
#
loop_
_entity.id
_entity.type
_entity.pdbx_description
1 polymer ?
#
loop_
_entity_poly.entity_id
_entity_poly.type
_entity_poly.pdbx_seq_one_letter_code
_entity_poly.pdbx_strand_id
1 'polypeptide(L)'
;MKNRKIVKFKTPEFICINCESIIPWGRQTKLFCSELCQEEAKYIRYHRKAIFEGKANLPDIKQAIDIKRISIVSGGYPLRERTIPQKVRKQVIIKSHGLCQSCGKLGTDIDHIQGSSNDLSNLQLLCILCHNEKTISNFRKVDPLDPKFGSIFLKNLDLDKRIKNRKPFKICDDFKKWESSFRGISNERKKLYYEWVYNFANERSISGISADQIAGKLNNLNVPTFSGLGKWDRKIVGEMLRVQ
;
A
#
# COMPACT_ATOMS: atom_id res chain seq x y z
N MET A 1 24.14 -19.08 39.37
CA MET A 1 24.03 -18.12 38.24
C MET A 1 22.55 -17.90 37.94
N LYS A 2 21.99 -16.72 38.21
CA LYS A 2 20.56 -16.44 37.97
C LYS A 2 20.32 -16.33 36.47
N ASN A 3 19.48 -17.22 35.91
CA ASN A 3 18.93 -17.11 34.56
C ASN A 3 18.18 -15.78 34.42
N ARG A 4 18.87 -14.72 33.95
CA ARG A 4 18.22 -13.48 33.56
C ARG A 4 17.36 -13.78 32.33
N LYS A 5 16.04 -13.85 32.51
CA LYS A 5 15.08 -13.90 31.40
C LYS A 5 15.41 -12.76 30.44
N ILE A 6 15.80 -13.09 29.22
CA ILE A 6 16.02 -12.10 28.16
C ILE A 6 14.64 -11.54 27.79
N VAL A 7 14.31 -10.36 28.31
CA VAL A 7 13.09 -9.65 27.92
C VAL A 7 13.25 -9.22 26.46
N LYS A 8 12.42 -9.76 25.57
CA LYS A 8 12.39 -9.39 24.16
C LYS A 8 11.76 -8.01 23.97
N PHE A 9 12.23 -7.24 23.00
CA PHE A 9 11.59 -5.99 22.61
C PHE A 9 10.17 -6.26 22.08
N LYS A 10 9.17 -5.56 22.64
CA LYS A 10 7.80 -5.55 22.11
C LYS A 10 7.57 -4.24 21.37
N THR A 11 7.14 -4.31 20.12
CA THR A 11 6.76 -3.13 19.33
C THR A 11 5.42 -2.57 19.80
N PRO A 12 5.21 -1.24 19.77
CA PRO A 12 3.89 -0.67 19.99
C PRO A 12 2.91 -1.11 18.89
N GLU A 13 1.63 -1.23 19.23
CA GLU A 13 0.57 -1.55 18.30
C GLU A 13 -0.02 -0.27 17.70
N PHE A 14 -0.17 -0.26 16.37
CA PHE A 14 -0.85 0.82 15.67
C PHE A 14 -2.09 0.30 14.96
N ILE A 15 -3.15 1.11 14.98
CA ILE A 15 -4.44 0.76 14.40
C ILE A 15 -4.55 1.26 12.96
N CYS A 16 -5.11 0.44 12.07
CA CYS A 16 -5.33 0.81 10.68
C CYS A 16 -6.38 1.90 10.56
N ILE A 17 -6.04 3.00 9.87
CA ILE A 17 -6.97 4.13 9.69
C ILE A 17 -8.09 3.85 8.67
N ASN A 18 -8.08 2.68 8.03
CA ASN A 18 -9.11 2.24 7.09
C ASN A 18 -10.06 1.21 7.70
N CYS A 19 -9.56 0.18 8.38
CA CYS A 19 -10.38 -0.93 8.88
C CYS A 19 -10.27 -1.17 10.39
N GLU A 20 -9.53 -0.34 11.12
CA GLU A 20 -9.35 -0.41 12.57
C GLU A 20 -8.68 -1.70 13.10
N SER A 21 -8.20 -2.57 12.22
CA SER A 21 -7.37 -3.72 12.60
C SER A 21 -5.95 -3.30 12.97
N ILE A 22 -5.26 -4.13 13.77
CA ILE A 22 -3.84 -3.94 14.10
C ILE A 22 -2.99 -3.99 12.83
N ILE A 23 -2.02 -3.08 12.74
CA ILE A 23 -1.09 -3.01 11.61
C ILE A 23 0.08 -3.98 11.85
N PRO A 24 0.35 -4.93 10.93
CA PRO A 24 1.54 -5.76 11.00
C PRO A 24 2.81 -4.93 10.97
N TRP A 25 3.79 -5.26 11.81
CA TRP A 25 5.01 -4.44 11.92
C TRP A 25 5.85 -4.36 10.63
N GLY A 26 5.71 -5.33 9.73
CA GLY A 26 6.37 -5.31 8.41
C GLY A 26 5.85 -4.22 7.44
N ARG A 27 4.80 -3.46 7.80
CA ARG A 27 4.26 -2.38 6.95
C ARG A 27 5.06 -1.09 7.11
N GLN A 28 5.58 -0.55 6.00
CA GLN A 28 6.50 0.59 6.04
C GLN A 28 5.93 1.88 6.65
N THR A 29 4.74 2.30 6.22
CA THR A 29 4.19 3.61 6.59
C THR A 29 3.34 3.58 7.86
N LYS A 30 3.09 2.39 8.42
CA LYS A 30 2.30 2.18 9.64
C LYS A 30 0.96 2.91 9.66
N LEU A 31 0.26 3.08 8.52
CA LEU A 31 -1.12 3.61 8.46
C LEU A 31 -2.17 2.56 8.07
N PHE A 32 -1.78 1.62 7.20
CA PHE A 32 -2.68 0.59 6.66
C PHE A 32 -2.17 -0.81 7.00
N CYS A 33 -3.06 -1.69 7.44
CA CYS A 33 -2.73 -3.08 7.79
C CYS A 33 -2.36 -3.91 6.54
N SER A 34 -2.91 -3.57 5.37
CA SER A 34 -2.71 -4.30 4.11
C SER A 34 -2.61 -3.36 2.91
N GLU A 35 -2.17 -3.90 1.76
CA GLU A 35 -2.19 -3.18 0.48
C GLU A 35 -3.63 -2.92 0.03
N LEU A 36 -4.54 -3.88 0.25
CA LEU A 36 -5.97 -3.70 -0.02
C LEU A 36 -6.54 -2.49 0.73
N CYS A 37 -6.28 -2.34 2.03
CA CYS A 37 -6.76 -1.18 2.79
C CYS A 37 -6.20 0.15 2.28
N GLN A 38 -4.97 0.15 1.77
CA GLN A 38 -4.35 1.34 1.19
C GLN A 38 -4.99 1.69 -0.18
N GLU A 39 -5.17 0.71 -1.05
CA GLU A 39 -5.78 0.90 -2.38
C GLU A 39 -7.25 1.30 -2.26
N GLU A 40 -7.99 0.74 -1.31
CA GLU A 40 -9.35 1.13 -1.00
C GLU A 40 -9.47 2.60 -0.59
N ALA A 41 -8.67 3.04 0.39
CA ALA A 41 -8.67 4.43 0.82
C ALA A 41 -8.28 5.37 -0.34
N LYS A 42 -7.32 4.96 -1.19
CA LYS A 42 -6.92 5.69 -2.39
C LYS A 42 -8.05 5.79 -3.42
N TYR A 43 -8.77 4.70 -3.67
CA TYR A 43 -9.93 4.68 -4.56
C TYR A 43 -11.04 5.61 -4.07
N ILE A 44 -11.38 5.55 -2.79
CA ILE A 44 -12.41 6.41 -2.20
C ILE A 44 -12.03 7.88 -2.38
N ARG A 45 -10.78 8.26 -2.06
CA ARG A 45 -10.32 9.65 -2.29
C ARG A 45 -10.38 10.05 -3.76
N TYR A 46 -9.95 9.17 -4.67
CA TYR A 46 -9.98 9.42 -6.11
C TYR A 46 -11.41 9.64 -6.62
N HIS A 47 -12.34 8.75 -6.24
CA HIS A 47 -13.74 8.84 -6.67
C HIS A 47 -14.42 10.08 -6.04
N ARG A 48 -14.22 10.35 -4.76
CA ARG A 48 -14.72 11.56 -4.09
C ARG A 48 -14.22 12.84 -4.78
N LYS A 49 -12.95 12.89 -5.16
CA LYS A 49 -12.37 14.00 -5.92
C LYS A 49 -13.04 14.14 -7.30
N ALA A 50 -13.20 13.05 -8.03
CA ALA A 50 -13.86 13.06 -9.34
C ALA A 50 -15.31 13.55 -9.27
N ILE A 51 -16.06 13.18 -8.23
CA ILE A 51 -17.42 13.71 -7.99
C ILE A 51 -17.36 15.21 -7.70
N PHE A 52 -16.46 15.64 -6.80
CA PHE A 52 -16.31 17.05 -6.44
C PHE A 52 -15.94 17.93 -7.64
N GLU A 53 -15.12 17.42 -8.56
CA GLU A 53 -14.73 18.13 -9.79
C GLU A 53 -15.77 18.03 -10.91
N GLY A 54 -16.89 17.31 -10.72
CA GLY A 54 -17.90 17.09 -11.76
C GLY A 54 -17.45 16.16 -12.90
N LYS A 55 -16.37 15.39 -12.68
CA LYS A 55 -15.70 14.58 -13.71
C LYS A 55 -15.99 13.08 -13.63
N ALA A 56 -16.71 12.62 -12.62
CA ALA A 56 -16.94 11.19 -12.38
C ALA A 56 -17.62 10.45 -13.57
N ASN A 57 -18.35 11.17 -14.41
CA ASN A 57 -19.05 10.62 -15.58
C ASN A 57 -18.27 10.75 -16.89
N LEU A 58 -17.08 11.38 -16.90
CA LEU A 58 -16.23 11.40 -18.09
C LEU A 58 -15.81 9.95 -18.44
N PRO A 59 -15.88 9.51 -19.71
CA PRO A 59 -15.75 8.09 -20.06
C PRO A 59 -14.47 7.42 -19.52
N ASP A 60 -13.34 8.09 -19.63
CA ASP A 60 -12.02 7.64 -19.15
C ASP A 60 -11.95 7.55 -17.62
N ILE A 61 -12.48 8.55 -16.92
CA ILE A 61 -12.52 8.59 -15.46
C ILE A 61 -13.50 7.56 -14.90
N LYS A 62 -14.68 7.44 -15.50
CA LYS A 62 -15.67 6.42 -15.15
C LYS A 62 -15.08 5.02 -15.31
N GLN A 63 -14.41 4.76 -16.44
CA GLN A 63 -13.74 3.50 -16.68
C GLN A 63 -12.66 3.22 -15.62
N ALA A 64 -11.83 4.22 -15.28
CA ALA A 64 -10.82 4.08 -14.23
C ALA A 64 -11.44 3.82 -12.84
N ILE A 65 -12.58 4.45 -12.52
CA ILE A 65 -13.35 4.21 -11.30
C ILE A 65 -13.85 2.76 -11.27
N ASP A 66 -14.45 2.27 -12.36
CA ASP A 66 -15.01 0.93 -12.44
C ASP A 66 -13.92 -0.14 -12.30
N ILE A 67 -12.78 0.02 -12.99
CA ILE A 67 -11.63 -0.89 -12.89
C ILE A 67 -11.10 -0.97 -11.46
N LYS A 68 -10.91 0.18 -10.80
CA LYS A 68 -10.41 0.23 -9.41
C LYS A 68 -11.41 -0.39 -8.44
N ARG A 69 -12.71 -0.11 -8.61
CA ARG A 69 -13.77 -0.67 -7.78
C ARG A 69 -13.77 -2.19 -7.86
N ILE A 70 -13.74 -2.74 -9.07
CA ILE A 70 -13.72 -4.19 -9.31
C ILE A 70 -12.50 -4.81 -8.65
N SER A 71 -11.32 -4.22 -8.83
CA SER A 71 -10.11 -4.72 -8.17
C SER A 71 -10.25 -4.78 -6.65
N ILE A 72 -10.83 -3.76 -6.01
CA ILE A 72 -11.01 -3.72 -4.55
C ILE A 72 -11.98 -4.82 -4.09
N VAL A 73 -13.13 -4.96 -4.74
CA VAL A 73 -14.13 -5.96 -4.33
C VAL A 73 -13.69 -7.39 -4.60
N SER A 74 -12.77 -7.59 -5.56
CA SER A 74 -12.12 -8.88 -5.83
C SER A 74 -10.95 -9.21 -4.90
N GLY A 75 -10.72 -8.42 -3.84
CA GLY A 75 -9.66 -8.67 -2.85
C GLY A 75 -8.37 -7.88 -3.06
N GLY A 76 -8.37 -6.93 -3.99
CA GLY A 76 -7.27 -6.00 -4.27
C GLY A 76 -6.50 -6.31 -5.54
N TYR A 77 -5.56 -5.43 -5.86
CA TYR A 77 -4.59 -5.64 -6.94
C TYR A 77 -3.25 -6.03 -6.31
N PRO A 78 -2.72 -7.24 -6.53
CA PRO A 78 -1.42 -7.64 -5.99
C PRO A 78 -0.30 -6.94 -6.78
N LEU A 79 -0.11 -5.64 -6.50
CA LEU A 79 0.83 -4.76 -7.21
C LEU A 79 2.24 -5.36 -7.21
N ARG A 80 2.69 -5.92 -6.08
CA ARG A 80 4.04 -6.49 -5.96
C ARG A 80 4.25 -7.68 -6.89
N GLU A 81 3.31 -8.62 -6.92
CA GLU A 81 3.39 -9.82 -7.77
C GLU A 81 3.35 -9.45 -9.26
N ARG A 82 2.58 -8.42 -9.60
CA ARG A 82 2.44 -7.92 -10.98
C ARG A 82 3.46 -6.86 -11.37
N THR A 83 4.37 -6.47 -10.46
CA THR A 83 5.40 -5.48 -10.80
C THR A 83 6.40 -6.11 -11.75
N ILE A 84 6.46 -5.55 -12.97
CA ILE A 84 7.39 -6.00 -14.01
C ILE A 84 8.73 -5.26 -13.81
N PRO A 85 9.86 -5.96 -13.59
CA PRO A 85 11.16 -5.34 -13.43
C PRO A 85 11.55 -4.50 -14.67
N GLN A 86 12.23 -3.37 -14.47
CA GLN A 86 12.60 -2.45 -15.57
C GLN A 86 13.38 -3.14 -16.70
N LYS A 87 14.25 -4.11 -16.37
CA LYS A 87 14.98 -4.91 -17.37
C LYS A 87 14.01 -5.70 -18.27
N VAL A 88 13.01 -6.35 -17.68
CA VAL A 88 11.98 -7.12 -18.40
C VAL A 88 11.11 -6.18 -19.23
N ARG A 89 10.75 -5.01 -18.69
CA ARG A 89 9.97 -4.00 -19.43
C ARG A 89 10.64 -3.61 -20.75
N LYS A 90 11.95 -3.33 -20.72
CA LYS A 90 12.73 -3.01 -21.92
C LYS A 90 12.73 -4.16 -22.94
N GLN A 91 12.88 -5.40 -22.47
CA GLN A 91 12.87 -6.59 -23.34
C GLN A 91 11.54 -6.77 -24.07
N VAL A 92 10.41 -6.55 -23.39
CA VAL A 92 9.09 -6.60 -24.03
C VAL A 92 8.97 -5.53 -25.11
N ILE A 93 9.32 -4.27 -24.81
CA ILE A 93 9.23 -3.17 -25.79
C ILE A 93 10.07 -3.46 -27.05
N ILE A 94 11.28 -3.98 -26.88
CA ILE A 94 12.16 -4.36 -28.00
C ILE A 94 11.51 -5.48 -28.83
N LYS A 95 11.02 -6.55 -28.18
CA LYS A 95 10.35 -7.69 -28.84
C LYS A 95 9.11 -7.25 -29.62
N SER A 96 8.37 -6.27 -29.11
CA SER A 96 7.16 -5.75 -29.74
C SER A 96 7.43 -4.64 -30.77
N HIS A 97 8.70 -4.24 -30.97
CA HIS A 97 9.09 -3.08 -31.78
C HIS A 97 8.37 -1.77 -31.38
N GLY A 98 8.01 -1.63 -30.10
CA GLY A 98 7.22 -0.50 -29.60
C GLY A 98 5.75 -0.48 -30.04
N LEU A 99 5.27 -1.55 -30.69
CA LEU A 99 3.91 -1.65 -31.21
C LEU A 99 3.02 -2.51 -30.30
N CYS A 100 1.74 -2.14 -30.25
CA CYS A 100 0.66 -2.87 -29.62
C CYS A 100 0.50 -4.22 -30.33
N GLN A 101 0.62 -5.30 -29.57
CA GLN A 101 0.53 -6.66 -30.11
C GLN A 101 -0.90 -7.11 -30.43
N SER A 102 -1.91 -6.28 -30.10
CA SER A 102 -3.30 -6.51 -30.46
C SER A 102 -3.71 -5.77 -31.74
N CYS A 103 -3.34 -4.48 -31.89
CA CYS A 103 -3.82 -3.64 -32.99
C CYS A 103 -2.75 -2.97 -33.85
N GLY A 104 -1.46 -3.18 -33.56
CA GLY A 104 -0.33 -2.65 -34.33
C GLY A 104 0.00 -1.16 -34.13
N LYS A 105 -0.80 -0.39 -33.39
CA LYS A 105 -0.52 1.02 -33.03
C LYS A 105 0.61 1.13 -32.00
N LEU A 106 1.10 2.33 -31.69
CA LEU A 106 2.09 2.53 -30.62
C LEU A 106 1.58 1.97 -29.27
N GLY A 107 2.41 1.14 -28.63
CA GLY A 107 2.13 0.53 -27.34
C GLY A 107 2.65 1.38 -26.19
N THR A 108 1.87 1.44 -25.09
CA THR A 108 2.16 2.26 -23.91
C THR A 108 2.31 1.42 -22.65
N ASP A 109 1.58 0.31 -22.57
CA ASP A 109 1.39 -0.45 -21.35
C ASP A 109 1.81 -1.90 -21.57
N ILE A 110 2.60 -2.44 -20.63
CA ILE A 110 3.00 -3.85 -20.65
C ILE A 110 2.05 -4.60 -19.73
N ASP A 111 1.44 -5.64 -20.27
CA ASP A 111 0.39 -6.41 -19.62
C ASP A 111 0.68 -7.91 -19.64
N HIS A 112 0.14 -8.62 -18.64
CA HIS A 112 0.24 -10.07 -18.54
C HIS A 112 -0.83 -10.72 -19.41
N ILE A 113 -0.47 -11.64 -20.31
CA ILE A 113 -1.42 -12.45 -21.09
C ILE A 113 -2.33 -13.24 -20.14
N GLN A 114 -1.74 -13.99 -19.20
CA GLN A 114 -2.46 -14.76 -18.19
C GLN A 114 -1.74 -14.72 -16.83
N GLY A 115 -2.50 -14.66 -15.73
CA GLY A 115 -1.93 -14.71 -14.37
C GLY A 115 -1.06 -13.50 -14.02
N SER A 116 0.09 -13.74 -13.37
CA SER A 116 1.04 -12.71 -12.90
C SER A 116 2.51 -13.04 -13.20
N SER A 117 2.81 -14.10 -13.97
CA SER A 117 4.21 -14.46 -14.28
C SER A 117 4.88 -13.41 -15.16
N ASN A 118 6.09 -13.00 -14.79
CA ASN A 118 6.90 -12.05 -15.56
C ASN A 118 7.70 -12.69 -16.71
N ASP A 119 7.37 -13.92 -17.11
CA ASP A 119 7.96 -14.57 -18.28
C ASP A 119 7.68 -13.77 -19.55
N LEU A 120 8.68 -13.58 -20.41
CA LEU A 120 8.55 -12.79 -21.65
C LEU A 120 7.53 -13.37 -22.64
N SER A 121 7.21 -14.66 -22.53
CA SER A 121 6.14 -15.32 -23.30
C SER A 121 4.74 -14.98 -22.77
N ASN A 122 4.63 -14.59 -21.50
CA ASN A 122 3.40 -14.21 -20.82
C ASN A 122 3.20 -12.68 -20.76
N LEU A 123 4.12 -11.89 -21.34
CA LEU A 123 4.02 -10.43 -21.39
C LEU A 123 3.71 -9.96 -22.81
N GLN A 124 2.89 -8.92 -22.89
CA GLN A 124 2.56 -8.25 -24.14
C GLN A 124 2.61 -6.73 -24.00
N LEU A 125 2.98 -6.02 -25.08
CA LEU A 125 2.85 -4.57 -25.16
C LEU A 125 1.49 -4.22 -25.78
N LEU A 126 0.69 -3.40 -25.11
CA LEU A 126 -0.62 -2.95 -25.56
C LEU A 126 -0.67 -1.42 -25.58
N CYS A 127 -1.48 -0.88 -26.50
CA CYS A 127 -1.94 0.50 -26.36
C CYS A 127 -3.02 0.58 -25.29
N ILE A 128 -3.23 1.77 -24.73
CA ILE A 128 -4.20 2.00 -23.65
C ILE A 128 -5.62 1.48 -23.99
N LEU A 129 -6.06 1.60 -25.24
CA LEU A 129 -7.38 1.16 -25.68
C LEU A 129 -7.52 -0.37 -25.60
N CYS A 130 -6.60 -1.11 -26.22
CA CYS A 130 -6.62 -2.57 -26.20
C CYS A 130 -6.40 -3.14 -24.79
N HIS A 131 -5.58 -2.48 -23.97
CA HIS A 131 -5.38 -2.87 -22.58
C HIS A 131 -6.69 -2.73 -21.76
N ASN A 132 -7.39 -1.62 -21.93
CA ASN A 132 -8.65 -1.37 -21.23
C ASN A 132 -9.76 -2.30 -21.71
N GLU A 133 -9.86 -2.55 -23.02
CA GLU A 133 -10.80 -3.53 -23.60
C GLU A 133 -10.60 -4.92 -23.00
N LYS A 134 -9.35 -5.42 -22.97
CA LYS A 134 -9.02 -6.69 -22.32
C LYS A 134 -9.35 -6.71 -20.84
N THR A 135 -9.09 -5.61 -20.14
CA THR A 135 -9.42 -5.51 -18.71
C THR A 135 -10.92 -5.63 -18.49
N ILE A 136 -11.72 -4.94 -19.30
CA ILE A 136 -13.18 -4.94 -19.22
C ILE A 136 -13.77 -6.29 -19.63
N SER A 137 -13.25 -6.93 -20.67
CA SER A 137 -13.76 -8.24 -21.12
C SER A 137 -13.59 -9.32 -20.06
N ASN A 138 -12.65 -9.14 -19.13
CA ASN A 138 -12.45 -10.04 -17.99
C ASN A 138 -13.42 -9.78 -16.83
N PHE A 139 -14.24 -8.73 -16.88
CA PHE A 139 -15.24 -8.47 -15.85
C PHE A 139 -16.38 -9.45 -15.97
N ARG A 140 -16.64 -10.17 -14.87
CA ARG A 140 -17.74 -11.12 -14.75
C ARG A 140 -18.73 -10.62 -13.71
N LYS A 141 -20.02 -10.79 -13.99
CA LYS A 141 -21.04 -10.67 -12.96
C LYS A 141 -20.80 -11.76 -11.92
N VAL A 142 -20.87 -11.40 -10.66
CA VAL A 142 -20.81 -12.36 -9.56
C VAL A 142 -22.16 -13.05 -9.50
N ASP A 143 -22.16 -14.38 -9.53
CA ASP A 143 -23.37 -15.18 -9.32
C ASP A 143 -23.91 -14.94 -7.90
N PRO A 144 -25.21 -14.64 -7.71
CA PRO A 144 -25.81 -14.57 -6.38
C PRO A 144 -25.60 -15.81 -5.50
N LEU A 145 -25.34 -16.98 -6.10
CA LEU A 145 -25.01 -18.23 -5.42
C LEU A 145 -23.52 -18.38 -5.08
N ASP A 146 -22.65 -17.47 -5.56
CA ASP A 146 -21.23 -17.47 -5.17
C ASP A 146 -21.11 -17.24 -3.65
N PRO A 147 -20.37 -18.09 -2.90
CA PRO A 147 -20.18 -17.92 -1.46
C PRO A 147 -19.63 -16.54 -1.06
N LYS A 148 -18.95 -15.83 -1.96
CA LYS A 148 -18.41 -14.48 -1.74
C LYS A 148 -19.42 -13.37 -2.03
N PHE A 149 -20.56 -13.65 -2.66
CA PHE A 149 -21.53 -12.64 -3.09
C PHE A 149 -21.91 -11.67 -1.96
N GLY A 150 -22.25 -12.19 -0.78
CA GLY A 150 -22.59 -11.36 0.38
C GLY A 150 -21.47 -10.41 0.79
N SER A 151 -20.23 -10.89 0.84
CA SER A 151 -19.07 -10.05 1.17
C SER A 151 -18.81 -8.96 0.13
N ILE A 152 -18.97 -9.28 -1.16
CA ILE A 152 -18.81 -8.35 -2.28
C ILE A 152 -19.92 -7.29 -2.26
N PHE A 153 -21.15 -7.71 -1.98
CA PHE A 153 -22.30 -6.82 -1.86
C PHE A 153 -22.11 -5.82 -0.72
N LEU A 154 -21.79 -6.30 0.50
CA LEU A 154 -21.53 -5.44 1.65
C LEU A 154 -20.34 -4.50 1.40
N LYS A 155 -19.30 -4.98 0.73
CA LYS A 155 -18.16 -4.14 0.36
C LYS A 155 -18.57 -3.00 -0.58
N ASN A 156 -19.39 -3.31 -1.59
CA ASN A 156 -19.90 -2.29 -2.50
C ASN A 156 -20.76 -1.24 -1.79
N LEU A 157 -21.60 -1.66 -0.84
CA LEU A 157 -22.40 -0.74 -0.03
C LEU A 157 -21.52 0.16 0.84
N ASP A 158 -20.49 -0.38 1.50
CA ASP A 158 -19.52 0.43 2.28
C ASP A 158 -18.81 1.47 1.41
N LEU A 159 -18.31 1.05 0.25
CA LEU A 159 -17.66 1.95 -0.71
C LEU A 159 -18.61 3.08 -1.13
N ASP A 160 -19.83 2.74 -1.56
CA ASP A 160 -20.82 3.74 -2.00
C ASP A 160 -21.17 4.71 -0.87
N LYS A 161 -21.36 4.21 0.36
CA LYS A 161 -21.60 5.03 1.54
C LYS A 161 -20.46 6.01 1.78
N ARG A 162 -19.21 5.54 1.75
CA ARG A 162 -18.01 6.38 1.97
C ARG A 162 -17.76 7.39 0.86
N ILE A 163 -18.11 7.06 -0.37
CA ILE A 163 -17.96 7.95 -1.53
C ILE A 163 -19.04 9.02 -1.56
N LYS A 164 -20.31 8.63 -1.41
CA LYS A 164 -21.46 9.53 -1.60
C LYS A 164 -21.71 10.47 -0.43
N ASN A 165 -21.18 10.18 0.76
CA ASN A 165 -21.36 11.08 1.90
C ASN A 165 -20.65 12.42 1.67
N ARG A 166 -21.36 13.52 1.94
CA ARG A 166 -20.84 14.89 1.85
C ARG A 166 -19.55 15.06 2.67
N LYS A 167 -19.50 14.48 3.87
CA LYS A 167 -18.29 14.49 4.73
C LYS A 167 -17.56 13.14 4.63
N PRO A 168 -16.21 13.14 4.65
CA PRO A 168 -15.43 11.91 4.76
C PRO A 168 -15.82 11.14 6.03
N PHE A 169 -16.06 9.82 5.92
CA PHE A 169 -16.35 8.99 7.10
C PHE A 169 -15.08 8.69 7.89
N LYS A 170 -13.98 8.40 7.19
CA LYS A 170 -12.67 8.15 7.79
C LYS A 170 -11.70 9.26 7.42
N ILE A 171 -10.68 9.48 8.26
CA ILE A 171 -9.62 10.46 7.97
C ILE A 171 -8.90 10.16 6.65
N CYS A 172 -8.82 8.87 6.27
CA CYS A 172 -8.23 8.44 5.01
C CYS A 172 -9.12 8.63 3.77
N ASP A 173 -10.38 9.07 3.94
CA ASP A 173 -11.32 9.35 2.85
C ASP A 173 -11.27 10.82 2.38
N ASP A 174 -10.62 11.70 3.15
CA ASP A 174 -10.57 13.12 2.85
C ASP A 174 -9.54 13.44 1.78
N PHE A 175 -9.97 13.49 0.51
CA PHE A 175 -9.08 13.83 -0.60
C PHE A 175 -8.47 15.24 -0.52
N LYS A 176 -9.09 16.19 0.20
CA LYS A 176 -8.59 17.56 0.32
C LYS A 176 -7.48 17.68 1.35
N LYS A 177 -7.60 16.94 2.46
CA LYS A 177 -6.66 16.99 3.59
C LYS A 177 -5.73 15.79 3.69
N TRP A 178 -5.83 14.82 2.78
CA TRP A 178 -5.10 13.56 2.89
C TRP A 178 -3.59 13.74 3.07
N GLU A 179 -2.94 14.61 2.29
CA GLU A 179 -1.49 14.81 2.38
C GLU A 179 -1.05 15.28 3.77
N SER A 180 -1.74 16.27 4.34
CA SER A 180 -1.42 16.75 5.69
C SER A 180 -1.77 15.74 6.76
N SER A 181 -2.94 15.09 6.68
CA SER A 181 -3.35 14.03 7.60
C SER A 181 -2.38 12.84 7.59
N PHE A 182 -1.96 12.38 6.40
CA PHE A 182 -1.01 11.30 6.22
C PHE A 182 0.32 11.62 6.91
N ARG A 183 0.88 12.81 6.64
CA ARG A 183 2.16 13.24 7.24
C ARG A 183 2.04 13.39 8.75
N GLY A 184 0.97 14.01 9.24
CA GLY A 184 0.70 14.17 10.66
C GLY A 184 0.67 12.84 11.41
N ILE A 185 -0.19 11.91 10.96
CA ILE A 185 -0.32 10.58 11.58
C ILE A 185 0.99 9.79 11.49
N SER A 186 1.66 9.82 10.34
CA SER A 186 2.91 9.08 10.15
C SER A 186 4.01 9.60 11.09
N ASN A 187 4.14 10.92 11.22
CA ASN A 187 5.11 11.56 12.10
C ASN A 187 4.80 11.28 13.57
N GLU A 188 3.54 11.37 13.98
CA GLU A 188 3.10 11.05 15.34
C GLU A 188 3.42 9.60 15.72
N ARG A 189 3.06 8.64 14.86
CA ARG A 189 3.39 7.22 15.08
C ARG A 189 4.90 6.96 15.11
N LYS A 190 5.66 7.67 14.27
CA LYS A 190 7.12 7.58 14.26
C LYS A 190 7.72 8.10 15.56
N LYS A 191 7.22 9.23 16.07
CA LYS A 191 7.61 9.81 17.36
C LYS A 191 7.33 8.82 18.51
N LEU A 192 6.09 8.35 18.63
CA LEU A 192 5.69 7.37 19.66
C LEU A 192 6.58 6.12 19.66
N TYR A 193 6.90 5.61 18.46
CA TYR A 193 7.78 4.46 18.34
C TYR A 193 9.21 4.75 18.80
N TYR A 194 9.78 5.90 18.46
CA TYR A 194 11.13 6.25 18.88
C TYR A 194 11.24 6.58 20.37
N GLU A 195 10.22 7.20 20.97
CA GLU A 195 10.10 7.32 22.43
C GLU A 195 10.09 5.94 23.08
N TRP A 196 9.34 4.98 22.51
CA TRP A 196 9.30 3.60 22.98
C TRP A 196 10.67 2.91 22.92
N VAL A 197 11.40 3.06 21.81
CA VAL A 197 12.75 2.51 21.68
C VAL A 197 13.73 3.18 22.65
N TYR A 198 13.60 4.49 22.84
CA TYR A 198 14.44 5.23 23.78
C TYR A 198 14.26 4.75 25.21
N ASN A 199 13.01 4.61 25.67
CA ASN A 199 12.72 4.09 27.00
C ASN A 199 13.28 2.68 27.18
N PHE A 200 13.10 1.80 26.19
CA PHE A 200 13.70 0.47 26.18
C PHE A 200 15.23 0.48 26.24
N ALA A 201 15.88 1.45 25.57
CA ALA A 201 17.33 1.62 25.58
C ALA A 201 17.81 2.14 26.94
N ASN A 202 17.13 3.11 27.54
CA ASN A 202 17.42 3.64 28.87
C ASN A 202 17.32 2.56 29.95
N GLU A 203 16.25 1.76 29.95
CA GLU A 203 16.07 0.64 30.88
C GLU A 203 17.20 -0.40 30.83
N ARG A 204 17.92 -0.48 29.72
CA ARG A 204 19.08 -1.38 29.52
C ARG A 204 20.42 -0.68 29.63
N SER A 205 20.46 0.57 30.07
CA SER A 205 21.69 1.38 30.13
C SER A 205 22.42 1.40 28.78
N ILE A 206 21.64 1.48 27.68
CA ILE A 206 22.13 1.62 26.32
C ILE A 206 22.29 3.10 25.96
N SER A 207 21.75 4.02 26.76
CA SER A 207 21.91 5.47 26.59
C SER A 207 23.26 5.99 27.09
N GLY A 208 23.64 7.19 26.65
CA GLY A 208 24.90 7.84 27.04
C GLY A 208 26.15 7.36 26.30
N ILE A 209 25.98 6.49 25.29
CA ILE A 209 27.06 6.02 24.41
C ILE A 209 26.89 6.59 22.99
N SER A 210 27.89 6.43 22.13
CA SER A 210 27.82 6.96 20.76
C SER A 210 26.65 6.35 19.97
N ALA A 211 26.11 7.11 19.01
CA ALA A 211 25.00 6.67 18.18
C ALA A 211 25.30 5.37 17.39
N ASP A 212 26.56 5.14 17.00
CA ASP A 212 27.01 3.90 16.36
C ASP A 212 26.93 2.70 17.31
N GLN A 213 27.33 2.89 18.57
CA GLN A 213 27.23 1.84 19.60
C GLN A 213 25.77 1.53 19.95
N ILE A 214 24.91 2.56 20.03
CA ILE A 214 23.45 2.37 20.21
C ILE A 214 22.88 1.53 19.07
N ALA A 215 23.19 1.90 17.81
CA ALA A 215 22.74 1.17 16.64
C ALA A 215 23.16 -0.30 16.66
N GLY A 216 24.43 -0.58 16.97
CA GLY A 216 24.95 -1.94 17.11
C GLY A 216 24.21 -2.74 18.19
N LYS A 217 23.96 -2.15 19.37
CA LYS A 217 23.22 -2.82 20.45
C LYS A 217 21.76 -3.09 20.07
N LEU A 218 21.07 -2.13 19.44
CA LEU A 218 19.68 -2.32 18.98
C LEU A 218 19.57 -3.42 17.93
N ASN A 219 20.52 -3.48 16.98
CA ASN A 219 20.60 -4.55 15.99
C ASN A 219 20.83 -5.93 16.63
N ASN A 220 21.74 -6.02 17.61
CA ASN A 220 22.02 -7.28 18.32
C ASN A 220 20.81 -7.77 19.12
N LEU A 221 19.97 -6.84 19.60
CA LEU A 221 18.73 -7.13 20.30
C LEU A 221 17.54 -7.40 19.34
N ASN A 222 17.78 -7.38 18.02
CA ASN A 222 16.75 -7.51 16.99
C ASN A 222 15.59 -6.52 17.18
N VAL A 223 15.89 -5.30 17.66
CA VAL A 223 14.90 -4.23 17.69
C VAL A 223 14.68 -3.82 16.23
N PRO A 224 13.46 -3.96 15.68
CA PRO A 224 13.21 -3.57 14.29
C PRO A 224 13.40 -2.05 14.13
N THR A 225 13.43 -1.50 12.91
CA THR A 225 13.29 -0.04 12.72
C THR A 225 11.81 0.33 12.58
N PHE A 226 11.49 1.64 12.56
CA PHE A 226 10.11 2.10 12.34
C PHE A 226 9.54 1.61 11.00
N SER A 227 10.38 1.57 9.96
CA SER A 227 9.96 1.08 8.65
C SER A 227 9.69 -0.43 8.65
N GLY A 228 10.13 -1.17 9.69
CA GLY A 228 10.10 -2.62 9.74
C GLY A 228 11.11 -3.28 8.79
N LEU A 229 11.87 -2.49 8.02
CA LEU A 229 12.86 -2.92 7.05
C LEU A 229 14.23 -2.31 7.40
N GLY A 230 15.31 -3.04 7.14
CA GLY A 230 16.67 -2.57 7.39
C GLY A 230 17.13 -2.68 8.84
N LYS A 231 18.32 -2.12 9.09
CA LYS A 231 19.04 -2.16 10.36
C LYS A 231 19.13 -0.76 10.95
N TRP A 232 19.32 -0.68 12.26
CA TRP A 232 19.72 0.57 12.90
C TRP A 232 21.10 0.99 12.41
N ASP A 233 21.22 2.27 12.10
CA ASP A 233 22.48 2.93 11.80
C ASP A 233 22.53 4.26 12.59
N ARG A 234 23.68 4.94 12.51
CA ARG A 234 23.89 6.24 13.16
C ARG A 234 22.81 7.26 12.84
N LYS A 235 22.34 7.28 11.59
CA LYS A 235 21.38 8.28 11.09
C LYS A 235 20.02 8.04 11.71
N ILE A 236 19.55 6.79 11.72
CA ILE A 236 18.26 6.40 12.31
C ILE A 236 18.27 6.60 13.83
N VAL A 237 19.38 6.28 14.50
CA VAL A 237 19.54 6.59 15.93
C VAL A 237 19.50 8.11 16.16
N GLY A 238 20.14 8.90 15.31
CA GLY A 238 20.05 10.36 15.36
C GLY A 238 18.62 10.87 15.24
N GLU A 239 17.78 10.27 14.38
CA GLU A 239 16.36 10.60 14.29
C GLU A 239 15.60 10.25 15.57
N MET A 240 15.88 9.09 16.19
CA MET A 240 15.30 8.68 17.46
C MET A 240 15.66 9.65 18.60
N LEU A 241 16.92 10.11 18.65
CA LEU A 241 17.39 11.05 19.67
C LEU A 241 16.78 12.46 19.52
N ARG A 242 16.42 12.87 18.30
CA ARG A 242 15.80 14.19 18.03
C ARG A 242 14.35 14.31 18.47
N VAL A 243 13.68 13.20 18.75
CA VAL A 243 12.24 13.19 19.09
C VAL A 243 11.98 13.00 20.58
N GLN A 244 13.04 12.90 21.39
CA GLN A 244 13.04 12.88 22.86
C GLN A 244 13.01 14.32 23.40
#